data_AF-A0A7J2LEK1-F1
#
_entry.id   AF-A0A7J2LEK1-F1
#
_cell.length_a   1.000
_cell.length_b   1.000
_cell.length_c   1.000
_cell.angle_alpha   90.00
_cell.angle_beta   90.00
_cell.angle_gamma   90.00
#
_symmetry.space_group_name_H-M   'P 1'
#
loop_
_entity.id
_entity.type
_entity.pdbx_description
1 polymer ?
#
loop_
_entity_poly.entity_id
_entity_poly.type
_entity_poly.pdbx_seq_one_letter_code
_entity_poly.pdbx_strand_id
1 'polypeptide(L)'
;MVKAVFLAEISGVPLGGLYGDARLSNDGVLLNPPEVLLRSFGPPEARWIQEGSVLIPYNAIIDVDSFKPLKIGIKYVKIRFVDRLGTVRKISFAPITGTLIPTSLAEQWVKELRRRMGAVQQPITPQQTVAPGWELVSPTQERAAFAKPPEVREEPSRPAGAPAPKPVERPQEAPKEAQVPLASVRIEVACGHCGKIFQVPVPKAILEGSQLYATTMACPHCGKKNTITKIKTPDGEYMWQAAPAM
;
A
#
# COMPACT_ATOMS: atom_id res chain seq x y z
N MET A 1 -14.19 17.21 9.85
CA MET A 1 -13.18 16.22 9.39
C MET A 1 -11.88 16.98 9.20
N VAL A 2 -10.71 16.38 9.44
CA VAL A 2 -9.39 17.03 9.21
C VAL A 2 -8.71 16.43 7.99
N LYS A 3 -7.82 17.18 7.35
CA LYS A 3 -6.97 16.64 6.29
C LYS A 3 -6.00 15.60 6.87
N ALA A 4 -5.69 14.59 6.08
CA ALA A 4 -4.77 13.52 6.45
C ALA A 4 -3.83 13.18 5.29
N VAL A 5 -2.56 12.96 5.60
CA VAL A 5 -1.56 12.44 4.67
C VAL A 5 -1.46 10.93 4.90
N PHE A 6 -2.06 10.14 4.01
CA PHE A 6 -1.98 8.67 4.07
C PHE A 6 -0.64 8.22 3.48
N LEU A 7 0.09 7.38 4.20
CA LEU A 7 1.38 6.86 3.75
C LEU A 7 1.14 5.68 2.80
N ALA A 8 1.53 5.85 1.54
CA ALA A 8 1.59 4.75 0.61
C ALA A 8 2.80 3.86 0.96
N GLU A 9 2.56 2.58 1.23
CA GLU A 9 3.61 1.59 1.50
C GLU A 9 3.50 0.43 0.49
N ILE A 10 4.64 -0.07 0.01
CA ILE A 10 4.75 -1.39 -0.66
C ILE A 10 5.84 -2.18 0.07
N SER A 11 5.54 -3.42 0.46
CA SER A 11 6.45 -4.30 1.22
C SER A 11 7.06 -3.67 2.50
N GLY A 12 6.38 -2.66 3.07
CA GLY A 12 6.85 -1.89 4.23
C GLY A 12 7.71 -0.66 3.90
N VAL A 13 8.09 -0.46 2.64
CA VAL A 13 8.82 0.72 2.16
C VAL A 13 7.84 1.88 1.90
N PRO A 14 8.05 3.07 2.49
CA PRO A 14 7.20 4.24 2.26
C PRO A 14 7.49 4.89 0.89
N LEU A 15 6.49 4.93 0.02
CA LEU A 15 6.58 5.50 -1.33
C LEU A 15 6.23 7.00 -1.38
N GLY A 16 5.50 7.51 -0.39
CA GLY A 16 5.07 8.90 -0.33
C GLY A 16 3.78 9.10 0.45
N GLY A 17 3.41 10.37 0.64
CA GLY A 17 2.16 10.77 1.29
C GLY A 17 1.11 11.17 0.26
N LEU A 18 -0.10 10.61 0.34
CA LEU A 18 -1.24 10.97 -0.49
C LEU A 18 -2.32 11.64 0.38
N TYR A 19 -2.88 12.76 -0.07
CA TYR A 19 -3.86 13.52 0.71
C TYR A 19 -5.26 12.91 0.65
N GLY A 20 -5.87 12.76 1.82
CA GLY A 20 -7.30 12.47 2.00
C GLY A 20 -7.80 13.16 3.27
N ASP A 21 -8.80 12.57 3.92
CA ASP A 21 -9.42 13.13 5.13
C ASP A 21 -9.66 12.09 6.23
N ALA A 22 -9.74 12.55 7.49
CA ALA A 22 -9.94 11.71 8.67
C ALA A 22 -10.84 12.36 9.75
N ARG A 23 -11.58 11.55 10.52
CA ARG A 23 -12.36 11.98 11.70
C ARG A 23 -12.34 10.89 12.78
N LEU A 24 -12.18 11.28 14.05
CA LEU A 24 -12.55 10.42 15.18
C LEU A 24 -14.07 10.56 15.39
N SER A 25 -14.85 9.49 15.19
CA SER A 25 -16.29 9.44 15.48
C SER A 25 -16.54 8.85 16.87
N ASN A 26 -17.80 8.61 17.23
CA ASN A 26 -18.12 7.88 18.47
C ASN A 26 -17.82 6.37 18.31
N ASP A 27 -17.99 5.85 17.10
CA ASP A 27 -17.91 4.41 16.79
C ASP A 27 -16.48 3.96 16.45
N GLY A 28 -15.63 4.86 15.95
CA GLY A 28 -14.29 4.52 15.49
C GLY A 28 -13.52 5.64 14.80
N VAL A 29 -12.62 5.25 13.90
CA VAL A 29 -11.85 6.15 13.04
C VAL A 29 -12.46 6.13 11.64
N LEU A 30 -12.98 7.26 11.19
CA LEU A 30 -13.43 7.44 9.81
C LEU A 30 -12.28 7.99 8.97
N LEU A 31 -12.03 7.32 7.86
CA LEU A 31 -10.94 7.61 6.93
C LEU A 31 -11.52 7.67 5.51
N ASN A 32 -11.22 8.75 4.80
CA ASN A 32 -11.47 8.90 3.37
C ASN A 32 -10.11 8.96 2.66
N PRO A 33 -9.44 7.81 2.44
CA PRO A 33 -8.16 7.75 1.75
C PRO A 33 -8.35 7.80 0.22
N PRO A 34 -7.32 8.22 -0.53
CA PRO A 34 -7.29 8.04 -1.98
C PRO A 34 -7.51 6.59 -2.39
N GLU A 35 -8.25 6.39 -3.49
CA GLU A 35 -8.79 5.10 -3.94
C GLU A 35 -7.73 3.97 -4.01
N VAL A 36 -6.53 4.28 -4.49
CA VAL A 36 -5.36 3.37 -4.57
C VAL A 36 -4.95 2.75 -3.21
N LEU A 37 -5.31 3.39 -2.09
CA LEU A 37 -5.04 2.92 -0.74
C LEU A 37 -6.23 2.18 -0.08
N LEU A 38 -7.41 2.12 -0.71
CA LEU A 38 -8.54 1.34 -0.19
C LEU A 38 -8.22 -0.17 -0.09
N ARG A 39 -7.28 -0.66 -0.91
CA ARG A 39 -6.74 -2.03 -0.82
C ARG A 39 -6.12 -2.38 0.54
N SER A 40 -5.62 -1.39 1.28
CA SER A 40 -5.03 -1.58 2.62
C SER A 40 -6.08 -1.99 3.67
N PHE A 41 -7.36 -1.81 3.36
CA PHE A 41 -8.52 -2.17 4.20
C PHE A 41 -9.17 -3.49 3.74
N GLY A 42 -8.50 -4.26 2.87
CA GLY A 42 -9.06 -5.48 2.26
C GLY A 42 -9.97 -5.20 1.06
N PRO A 43 -10.64 -6.23 0.52
CA PRO A 43 -11.65 -6.09 -0.53
C PRO A 43 -12.91 -5.38 0.01
N PRO A 44 -13.85 -4.92 -0.84
CA PRO A 44 -14.98 -4.08 -0.43
C PRO A 44 -15.80 -4.63 0.75
N GLU A 45 -16.09 -5.93 0.74
CA GLU A 45 -16.86 -6.66 1.74
C GLU A 45 -16.16 -6.76 3.11
N ALA A 46 -14.83 -6.64 3.14
CA ALA A 46 -14.05 -6.63 4.38
C ALA A 46 -14.16 -5.30 5.16
N ARG A 47 -14.71 -4.25 4.55
CA ARG A 47 -14.72 -2.88 5.07
C ARG A 47 -16.02 -2.59 5.83
N TRP A 48 -15.92 -1.80 6.89
CA TRP A 48 -17.06 -1.03 7.39
C TRP A 48 -17.09 0.31 6.66
N ILE A 49 -18.27 0.75 6.21
CA ILE A 49 -18.47 2.03 5.53
C ILE A 49 -19.54 2.82 6.30
N GLN A 50 -19.25 4.08 6.61
CA GLN A 50 -20.15 5.02 7.30
C GLN A 50 -19.93 6.41 6.70
N GLU A 51 -21.01 7.12 6.32
CA GLU A 51 -20.93 8.44 5.64
C GLU A 51 -20.01 8.43 4.39
N GLY A 52 -20.00 7.33 3.63
CA GLY A 52 -19.12 7.15 2.46
C GLY A 52 -17.62 7.01 2.78
N SER A 53 -17.24 7.09 4.06
CA SER A 53 -15.86 6.89 4.53
C SER A 53 -15.66 5.46 5.04
N VAL A 54 -14.41 4.98 5.02
CA VAL A 54 -14.06 3.71 5.65
C VAL A 54 -13.99 3.90 7.16
N LEU A 55 -14.74 3.09 7.91
CA LEU A 55 -14.70 3.04 9.36
C LEU A 55 -13.73 1.95 9.84
N ILE A 56 -12.89 2.29 10.81
CA ILE A 56 -12.20 1.32 11.68
C ILE A 56 -12.86 1.43 13.07
N PRO A 57 -13.76 0.49 13.45
CA PRO A 57 -14.42 0.50 14.75
C PRO A 57 -13.44 0.38 15.92
N TYR A 58 -13.68 1.04 17.06
CA TYR A 58 -12.71 1.02 18.18
C TYR A 58 -12.45 -0.37 18.77
N ASN A 59 -13.45 -1.27 18.75
CA ASN A 59 -13.30 -2.66 19.18
C ASN A 59 -12.54 -3.54 18.17
N ALA A 60 -12.38 -3.10 16.92
CA ALA A 60 -11.62 -3.82 15.90
C ALA A 60 -10.12 -3.48 15.92
N ILE A 61 -9.71 -2.45 16.67
CA ILE A 61 -8.31 -2.01 16.73
C ILE A 61 -7.51 -2.86 17.73
N ILE A 62 -6.39 -3.40 17.25
CA ILE A 62 -5.43 -4.21 18.02
C ILE A 62 -4.40 -3.28 18.68
N ASP A 63 -3.76 -2.43 17.88
CA ASP A 63 -2.78 -1.46 18.36
C ASP A 63 -2.82 -0.13 17.59
N VAL A 64 -2.32 0.90 18.25
CA VAL A 64 -2.18 2.26 17.74
C VAL A 64 -0.87 2.84 18.22
N ASP A 65 -0.07 3.41 17.33
CA ASP A 65 1.22 4.02 17.67
C ASP A 65 1.59 5.20 16.77
N SER A 66 2.57 6.02 17.17
CA SER A 66 3.08 7.16 16.38
C SER A 66 4.54 6.97 15.98
N PHE A 67 4.83 7.09 14.68
CA PHE A 67 6.18 6.94 14.15
C PHE A 67 6.54 8.09 13.19
N LYS A 68 7.82 8.21 12.84
CA LYS A 68 8.26 8.96 11.65
C LYS A 68 8.85 7.99 10.62
N PRO A 69 8.44 8.02 9.35
CA PRO A 69 9.07 7.20 8.30
C PRO A 69 10.46 7.73 7.90
N LEU A 70 10.76 9.00 8.18
CA LEU A 70 12.03 9.67 7.88
C LEU A 70 12.51 10.45 9.11
N LYS A 71 13.84 10.61 9.29
CA LYS A 71 14.42 11.36 10.42
C LYS A 71 13.88 12.81 10.50
N ILE A 72 13.72 13.44 9.33
CA ILE A 72 13.12 14.77 9.16
C ILE A 72 11.73 14.57 8.53
N GLY A 73 10.71 15.29 9.03
CA GLY A 73 9.34 15.19 8.55
C GLY A 73 8.29 15.02 9.68
N ILE A 74 7.03 14.87 9.26
CA ILE A 74 5.86 14.75 10.12
C ILE A 74 5.74 13.36 10.79
N LYS A 75 5.11 13.30 11.96
CA LYS A 75 4.72 12.04 12.61
C LYS A 75 3.45 11.48 11.97
N TYR A 76 3.37 10.16 11.85
CA TYR A 76 2.22 9.40 11.34
C TYR A 76 1.64 8.54 12.46
N VAL A 77 0.31 8.44 12.51
CA VAL A 77 -0.40 7.39 13.25
C VAL A 77 -0.29 6.08 12.46
N LYS A 78 0.00 4.99 13.15
CA LYS A 78 -0.15 3.62 12.65
C LYS A 78 -1.30 2.98 13.43
N ILE A 79 -2.20 2.31 12.72
CA ILE A 79 -3.30 1.53 13.31
C ILE A 79 -3.21 0.11 12.76
N ARG A 80 -3.15 -0.91 13.62
CA ARG A 80 -3.40 -2.30 13.26
C ARG A 80 -4.77 -2.71 13.77
N PHE A 81 -5.56 -3.33 12.91
CA PHE A 81 -6.95 -3.66 13.19
C PHE A 81 -7.35 -4.97 12.50
N VAL A 82 -8.42 -5.61 12.97
CA VAL A 82 -9.05 -6.76 12.33
C VAL A 82 -10.11 -6.24 11.36
N ASP A 83 -10.17 -6.75 10.13
CA ASP A 83 -11.25 -6.44 9.18
C ASP A 83 -12.50 -7.32 9.37
N ARG A 84 -13.57 -7.09 8.60
CA ARG A 84 -14.82 -7.87 8.73
C ARG A 84 -14.68 -9.36 8.40
N LEU A 85 -13.56 -9.77 7.78
CA LEU A 85 -13.26 -11.16 7.43
C LEU A 85 -12.23 -11.77 8.41
N GLY A 86 -11.95 -11.13 9.54
CA GLY A 86 -10.99 -11.60 10.54
C GLY A 86 -9.52 -11.37 10.16
N THR A 87 -9.22 -10.71 9.06
CA THR A 87 -7.83 -10.50 8.61
C THR A 87 -7.21 -9.28 9.29
N VAL A 88 -6.00 -9.43 9.82
CA VAL A 88 -5.24 -8.30 10.39
C VAL A 88 -4.76 -7.37 9.27
N ARG A 89 -5.21 -6.11 9.33
CA ARG A 89 -4.82 -5.01 8.44
C ARG A 89 -3.96 -3.98 9.16
N LYS A 90 -3.36 -3.08 8.39
CA LYS A 90 -2.55 -1.96 8.87
C LYS A 90 -2.80 -0.74 7.99
N ILE A 91 -3.01 0.43 8.60
CA ILE A 91 -2.96 1.73 7.91
C ILE A 91 -1.99 2.69 8.62
N SER A 92 -1.32 3.52 7.83
CA SER A 92 -0.38 4.55 8.27
C SER A 92 -0.85 5.91 7.72
N PHE A 93 -1.15 6.90 8.58
CA PHE A 93 -1.58 8.23 8.14
C PHE A 93 -1.25 9.33 9.16
N ALA A 94 -0.92 10.54 8.69
CA ALA A 94 -0.71 11.71 9.52
C ALA A 94 -1.94 12.65 9.43
N PRO A 95 -2.79 12.75 10.47
CA PRO A 95 -3.80 13.80 10.55
C PRO A 95 -3.10 15.15 10.74
N ILE A 96 -3.47 16.18 9.96
CA ILE A 96 -2.72 17.45 9.90
C ILE A 96 -3.59 18.70 10.07
N THR A 97 -2.96 19.77 10.53
CA THR A 97 -3.49 21.15 10.57
C THR A 97 -2.51 22.12 9.88
N GLY A 98 -3.04 23.25 9.43
CA GLY A 98 -2.29 24.20 8.59
C GLY A 98 -2.30 23.83 7.11
N THR A 99 -2.22 24.84 6.24
CA THR A 99 -2.30 24.69 4.78
C THR A 99 -0.95 24.80 4.07
N LEU A 100 -0.07 25.72 4.51
CA LEU A 100 1.28 25.87 3.94
C LEU A 100 2.34 25.02 4.66
N ILE A 101 2.24 24.88 5.98
CA ILE A 101 3.17 24.07 6.80
C ILE A 101 2.32 23.07 7.60
N PRO A 102 2.20 21.80 7.16
CA PRO A 102 1.32 20.83 7.78
C PRO A 102 1.89 20.33 9.13
N THR A 103 1.26 20.75 10.22
CA THR A 103 1.55 20.26 11.57
C THR A 103 0.79 18.97 11.82
N SER A 104 1.47 17.89 12.22
CA SER A 104 0.82 16.60 12.50
C SER A 104 0.24 16.54 13.91
N LEU A 105 -1.02 16.09 14.01
CA LEU A 105 -1.72 15.80 15.25
C LEU A 105 -1.51 14.36 15.74
N ALA A 106 -0.61 13.58 15.11
CA ALA A 106 -0.52 12.14 15.30
C ALA A 106 -0.41 11.70 16.77
N GLU A 107 0.38 12.37 17.60
CA GLU A 107 0.54 11.99 19.02
C GLU A 107 -0.71 12.29 19.86
N GLN A 108 -1.43 13.37 19.55
CA GLN A 108 -2.72 13.67 20.17
C GLN A 108 -3.76 12.61 19.79
N TRP A 109 -3.76 12.19 18.51
CA TRP A 109 -4.63 11.13 18.02
C TRP A 109 -4.28 9.77 18.64
N VAL A 110 -3.01 9.39 18.75
CA VAL A 110 -2.60 8.14 19.42
C VAL A 110 -3.04 8.12 20.88
N LYS A 111 -2.88 9.24 21.61
CA LYS A 111 -3.33 9.35 23.01
C LYS A 111 -4.85 9.19 23.13
N GLU A 112 -5.62 9.87 22.29
CA GLU A 112 -7.09 9.81 22.32
C GLU A 112 -7.63 8.45 21.82
N LEU A 113 -6.99 7.84 20.84
CA LEU A 113 -7.31 6.48 20.36
C LEU A 113 -7.08 5.44 21.44
N ARG A 114 -5.91 5.45 22.11
CA ARG A 114 -5.62 4.55 23.24
C ARG A 114 -6.64 4.74 24.38
N ARG A 115 -7.07 5.99 24.65
CA ARG A 115 -8.14 6.28 25.63
C ARG A 115 -9.49 5.68 25.24
N ARG A 116 -9.91 5.83 23.98
CA ARG A 116 -11.20 5.29 23.48
C ARG A 116 -11.20 3.76 23.40
N MET A 117 -10.12 3.16 22.91
CA MET A 117 -9.93 1.70 22.93
C MET A 117 -9.99 1.17 24.36
N GLY A 118 -9.30 1.80 25.31
CA GLY A 118 -9.34 1.40 26.73
C GLY A 118 -10.75 1.46 27.33
N ALA A 119 -11.55 2.48 26.98
CA ALA A 119 -12.94 2.57 27.43
C ALA A 119 -13.88 1.52 26.78
N VAL A 120 -13.52 0.98 25.61
CA VAL A 120 -14.26 -0.09 24.91
C VAL A 120 -13.77 -1.49 25.30
N GLN A 121 -12.52 -1.62 25.76
CA GLN A 121 -11.91 -2.87 26.22
C GLN A 121 -12.04 -3.10 27.73
N GLN A 122 -12.43 -2.09 28.53
CA GLN A 122 -12.87 -2.33 29.89
C GLN A 122 -14.09 -3.26 29.88
N PRO A 123 -14.10 -4.32 30.71
CA PRO A 123 -15.33 -5.06 30.96
C PRO A 123 -16.39 -4.06 31.45
N ILE A 124 -17.58 -4.10 30.85
CA ILE A 124 -18.76 -3.48 31.46
C ILE A 124 -18.91 -4.17 32.81
N THR A 125 -18.59 -3.48 33.90
CA THR A 125 -18.66 -4.04 35.26
C THR A 125 -20.05 -4.64 35.44
N PRO A 126 -20.20 -5.96 35.63
CA PRO A 126 -21.52 -6.57 35.69
C PRO A 126 -22.27 -6.00 36.88
N GLN A 127 -23.32 -5.21 36.64
CA GLN A 127 -24.30 -4.93 37.67
C GLN A 127 -24.94 -6.26 38.03
N GLN A 128 -24.67 -6.73 39.24
CA GLN A 128 -24.96 -8.09 39.66
C GLN A 128 -26.47 -8.29 39.84
N THR A 129 -27.10 -8.93 38.85
CA THR A 129 -28.36 -9.66 39.04
C THR A 129 -28.12 -11.11 38.65
N VAL A 130 -27.48 -11.86 39.56
CA VAL A 130 -27.29 -13.31 39.39
C VAL A 130 -28.61 -14.01 39.68
N ALA A 131 -29.32 -14.41 38.63
CA ALA A 131 -30.31 -15.47 38.73
C ALA A 131 -29.56 -16.82 38.79
N PRO A 132 -29.77 -17.67 39.81
CA PRO A 132 -29.07 -18.95 39.92
C PRO A 132 -29.65 -19.98 38.92
N GLY A 133 -28.83 -20.89 38.38
CA GLY A 133 -29.35 -22.10 37.75
C GLY A 133 -28.47 -22.88 36.77
N TRP A 134 -27.43 -22.30 36.16
CA TRP A 134 -26.72 -22.95 35.05
C TRP A 134 -25.20 -22.80 35.12
N GLU A 135 -24.49 -23.92 35.19
CA GLU A 135 -23.03 -24.00 35.11
C GLU A 135 -22.56 -24.05 33.65
N LEU A 136 -21.41 -23.40 33.36
CA LEU A 136 -20.78 -23.43 32.04
C LEU A 136 -19.71 -24.51 31.99
N VAL A 137 -19.91 -25.54 31.16
CA VAL A 137 -18.94 -26.62 30.95
C VAL A 137 -17.86 -26.17 29.97
N SER A 138 -16.59 -26.20 30.42
CA SER A 138 -15.44 -25.80 29.60
C SER A 138 -15.05 -26.85 28.55
N PRO A 139 -14.86 -26.50 27.26
CA PRO A 139 -14.52 -27.45 26.20
C PRO A 139 -13.02 -27.78 26.15
N THR A 140 -12.58 -28.76 26.94
CA THR A 140 -11.17 -29.22 26.96
C THR A 140 -11.04 -30.75 26.91
N GLN A 141 -11.53 -31.41 25.86
CA GLN A 141 -11.03 -32.73 25.45
C GLN A 141 -11.54 -33.16 24.06
N GLU A 142 -10.70 -32.98 23.03
CA GLU A 142 -10.67 -33.93 21.92
C GLU A 142 -9.25 -34.00 21.34
N ARG A 143 -8.61 -35.16 21.48
CA ARG A 143 -7.22 -35.39 21.03
C ARG A 143 -6.99 -36.88 20.81
N ALA A 144 -6.30 -37.22 19.72
CA ALA A 144 -5.80 -38.56 19.38
C ALA A 144 -6.87 -39.63 19.03
N ALA A 145 -7.37 -39.54 17.80
CA ALA A 145 -7.67 -40.72 16.98
C ALA A 145 -7.00 -40.54 15.59
N PHE A 146 -6.77 -41.66 14.89
CA PHE A 146 -6.03 -41.81 13.62
C PHE A 146 -4.50 -41.67 13.68
N ALA A 147 -3.83 -42.83 13.66
CA ALA A 147 -2.40 -42.97 13.51
C ALA A 147 -2.05 -43.98 12.40
N LYS A 148 -1.03 -43.62 11.61
CA LYS A 148 -0.26 -44.40 10.60
C LYS A 148 -0.92 -44.81 9.25
N PRO A 149 -0.11 -44.87 8.16
CA PRO A 149 -0.49 -45.35 6.83
C PRO A 149 0.21 -46.68 6.43
N PRO A 150 -0.11 -47.20 5.23
CA PRO A 150 0.85 -47.84 4.33
C PRO A 150 0.72 -47.32 2.86
N GLU A 151 1.39 -47.85 1.83
CA GLU A 151 2.84 -48.05 1.62
C GLU A 151 3.09 -48.35 0.11
N VAL A 152 4.20 -47.82 -0.41
CA VAL A 152 4.85 -47.98 -1.75
C VAL A 152 4.36 -49.04 -2.75
N ARG A 153 4.14 -48.63 -4.03
CA ARG A 153 4.54 -49.28 -5.33
C ARG A 153 3.85 -48.61 -6.54
N GLU A 154 4.37 -48.56 -7.77
CA GLU A 154 5.73 -48.72 -8.35
C GLU A 154 5.75 -47.96 -9.71
N GLU A 155 6.90 -47.47 -10.20
CA GLU A 155 7.03 -46.83 -11.55
C GLU A 155 7.26 -47.90 -12.64
N PRO A 156 7.03 -47.63 -13.94
CA PRO A 156 8.21 -47.34 -14.80
C PRO A 156 7.98 -46.50 -16.09
N SER A 157 9.11 -46.11 -16.69
CA SER A 157 9.38 -45.93 -18.14
C SER A 157 9.31 -44.51 -18.77
N ARG A 158 10.49 -43.86 -18.86
CA ARG A 158 10.89 -42.96 -19.98
C ARG A 158 11.30 -43.79 -21.22
N PRO A 159 11.27 -43.23 -22.44
CA PRO A 159 12.42 -42.49 -23.02
C PRO A 159 12.01 -41.08 -23.51
N ALA A 160 12.79 -40.00 -23.33
CA ALA A 160 14.12 -39.66 -23.86
C ALA A 160 14.11 -39.11 -25.30
N GLY A 161 14.61 -37.88 -25.51
CA GLY A 161 14.75 -37.26 -26.84
C GLY A 161 14.88 -35.73 -26.82
N ALA A 162 16.11 -35.22 -26.95
CA ALA A 162 16.41 -33.85 -27.40
C ALA A 162 17.44 -33.98 -28.54
N PRO A 163 17.40 -33.11 -29.57
CA PRO A 163 18.35 -31.98 -29.54
C PRO A 163 17.89 -30.69 -30.26
N ALA A 164 18.62 -29.60 -30.00
CA ALA A 164 18.85 -28.49 -30.93
C ALA A 164 20.36 -28.52 -31.33
N PRO A 165 20.78 -28.05 -32.53
CA PRO A 165 21.04 -26.60 -32.78
C PRO A 165 20.71 -26.21 -34.25
N LYS A 166 21.32 -25.28 -35.02
CA LYS A 166 22.49 -24.34 -34.97
C LYS A 166 22.14 -23.08 -35.85
N PRO A 167 22.98 -22.02 -35.93
CA PRO A 167 22.62 -20.70 -36.51
C PRO A 167 23.02 -20.48 -37.97
N VAL A 168 22.63 -19.32 -38.53
CA VAL A 168 23.17 -18.69 -39.76
C VAL A 168 23.40 -17.18 -39.48
N GLU A 169 24.23 -16.52 -40.30
CA GLU A 169 24.94 -15.27 -39.97
C GLU A 169 24.37 -13.97 -40.59
N ARG A 170 25.11 -12.86 -40.40
CA ARG A 170 24.79 -11.46 -40.75
C ARG A 170 24.94 -11.16 -42.25
N PRO A 171 24.47 -9.98 -42.70
CA PRO A 171 25.43 -8.99 -43.22
C PRO A 171 25.70 -7.80 -42.29
N GLN A 172 26.83 -7.12 -42.49
CA GLN A 172 27.20 -5.88 -41.80
C GLN A 172 26.99 -4.67 -42.72
N GLU A 173 26.56 -3.54 -42.15
CA GLU A 173 26.79 -2.21 -42.74
C GLU A 173 27.41 -1.25 -41.70
N ALA A 174 28.05 -0.21 -42.21
CA ALA A 174 28.98 0.67 -41.49
C ALA A 174 28.26 1.81 -40.71
N PRO A 175 28.93 2.47 -39.74
CA PRO A 175 28.24 3.30 -38.76
C PRO A 175 27.79 4.66 -39.32
N LYS A 176 26.50 4.77 -39.62
CA LYS A 176 25.77 6.03 -39.42
C LYS A 176 25.38 6.15 -37.96
N GLU A 177 25.30 7.37 -37.44
CA GLU A 177 24.80 7.63 -36.09
C GLU A 177 23.45 6.96 -35.90
N ALA A 178 23.35 6.09 -34.89
CA ALA A 178 22.23 5.19 -34.73
C ALA A 178 21.00 5.93 -34.19
N GLN A 179 20.31 6.67 -35.07
CA GLN A 179 18.88 6.96 -34.93
C GLN A 179 18.09 5.66 -35.07
N VAL A 180 18.29 4.76 -34.11
CA VAL A 180 17.48 3.55 -33.95
C VAL A 180 16.03 4.04 -33.81
N PRO A 181 15.07 3.49 -34.58
CA PRO A 181 13.65 3.69 -34.31
C PRO A 181 13.31 2.94 -33.02
N LEU A 182 13.71 3.54 -31.89
CA LEU A 182 13.55 3.00 -30.55
C LEU A 182 12.07 2.86 -30.27
N ALA A 183 11.60 1.62 -30.27
CA ALA A 183 10.23 1.27 -29.89
C ALA A 183 9.86 2.03 -28.60
N SER A 184 8.90 2.94 -28.71
CA SER A 184 8.59 3.87 -27.63
C SER A 184 7.60 3.22 -26.67
N VAL A 185 8.10 2.82 -25.51
CA VAL A 185 7.27 2.27 -24.44
C VAL A 185 6.58 3.44 -23.74
N ARG A 186 5.30 3.29 -23.42
CA ARG A 186 4.56 4.29 -22.65
C ARG A 186 4.71 4.00 -21.16
N ILE A 187 5.26 4.96 -20.43
CA ILE A 187 5.25 4.97 -18.96
C ILE A 187 4.12 5.85 -18.45
N GLU A 188 3.59 5.54 -17.27
CA GLU A 188 2.56 6.35 -16.61
C GLU A 188 3.16 7.20 -15.50
N VAL A 189 2.90 8.51 -15.55
CA VAL A 189 3.45 9.49 -14.60
C VAL A 189 2.36 10.46 -14.14
N ALA A 190 2.37 10.79 -12.85
CA ALA A 190 1.47 11.80 -12.28
C ALA A 190 1.96 13.22 -12.59
N CYS A 191 1.11 14.06 -13.16
CA CYS A 191 1.46 15.44 -13.49
C CYS A 191 1.71 16.27 -12.22
N GLY A 192 2.94 16.77 -12.06
CA GLY A 192 3.36 17.60 -10.92
C GLY A 192 2.58 18.93 -10.73
N HIS A 193 1.74 19.30 -11.69
CA HIS A 193 0.83 20.46 -11.60
C HIS A 193 -0.61 20.14 -11.18
N CYS A 194 -1.12 18.93 -11.46
CA CYS A 194 -2.55 18.62 -11.27
C CYS A 194 -2.85 17.20 -10.77
N GLY A 195 -1.83 16.41 -10.41
CA GLY A 195 -1.95 15.06 -9.87
C GLY A 195 -2.40 13.98 -10.86
N LYS A 196 -3.14 14.34 -11.92
CA LYS A 196 -3.65 13.40 -12.93
C LYS A 196 -2.51 12.65 -13.63
N ILE A 197 -2.70 11.35 -13.79
CA ILE A 197 -1.78 10.47 -14.52
C ILE A 197 -1.92 10.71 -16.02
N PHE A 198 -0.79 10.70 -16.73
CA PHE A 198 -0.74 10.69 -18.19
C PHE A 198 0.39 9.78 -18.69
N GLN A 199 0.26 9.30 -19.93
CA GLN A 199 1.25 8.45 -20.56
C GLN A 199 2.32 9.27 -21.28
N VAL A 200 3.58 8.92 -21.05
CA VAL A 200 4.74 9.53 -21.72
C VAL A 200 5.46 8.45 -22.54
N PRO A 201 5.62 8.62 -23.87
CA PRO A 201 6.46 7.73 -24.67
C PRO A 201 7.94 7.96 -24.31
N VAL A 202 8.65 6.89 -23.98
CA VAL A 202 10.10 6.88 -23.71
C VAL A 202 10.78 5.78 -24.53
N PRO A 203 12.05 5.96 -24.97
CA PRO A 203 12.76 4.93 -25.73
C PRO A 203 12.92 3.63 -24.93
N LYS A 204 12.65 2.45 -25.51
CA LYS A 204 12.77 1.16 -24.79
C LYS A 204 14.14 0.97 -24.12
N ALA A 205 15.24 1.29 -24.81
CA ALA A 205 16.58 1.19 -24.25
C ALA A 205 16.83 2.15 -23.05
N ILE A 206 16.12 3.28 -22.99
CA ILE A 206 16.16 4.19 -21.84
C ILE A 206 15.34 3.63 -20.68
N LEU A 207 14.22 2.93 -20.94
CA LEU A 207 13.42 2.29 -19.90
C LEU A 207 14.17 1.12 -19.25
N GLU A 208 14.76 0.24 -20.05
CA GLU A 208 15.46 -0.98 -19.59
C GLU A 208 16.91 -0.72 -19.14
N GLY A 209 17.57 0.30 -19.70
CA GLY A 209 18.98 0.61 -19.43
C GLY A 209 19.23 1.36 -18.11
N SER A 210 20.50 1.46 -17.72
CA SER A 210 20.98 2.14 -16.51
C SER A 210 21.21 3.66 -16.67
N GLN A 211 20.85 4.23 -17.83
CA GLN A 211 21.05 5.63 -18.14
C GLN A 211 20.00 6.52 -17.44
N LEU A 212 20.46 7.66 -16.93
CA LEU A 212 19.59 8.77 -16.53
C LEU A 212 19.02 9.43 -17.79
N TYR A 213 17.80 9.96 -17.71
CA TYR A 213 17.12 10.56 -18.85
C TYR A 213 16.17 11.66 -18.38
N ALA A 214 16.00 12.70 -19.19
CA ALA A 214 15.02 13.76 -18.97
C ALA A 214 14.32 14.11 -20.28
N THR A 215 13.02 14.37 -20.23
CA THR A 215 12.22 14.88 -21.35
C THR A 215 11.13 15.82 -20.84
N THR A 216 10.64 16.74 -21.67
CA THR A 216 9.66 17.75 -21.24
C THR A 216 8.38 17.63 -22.07
N MET A 217 7.24 17.43 -21.39
CA MET A 217 5.96 17.16 -22.05
C MET A 217 4.81 17.95 -21.41
N ALA A 218 3.91 18.49 -22.24
CA ALA A 218 2.66 19.08 -21.76
C ALA A 218 1.73 17.99 -21.20
N CYS A 219 1.15 18.22 -20.03
CA CYS A 219 0.12 17.33 -19.51
C CYS A 219 -1.17 17.52 -20.32
N PRO A 220 -1.75 16.47 -20.92
CA PRO A 220 -2.96 16.59 -21.74
C PRO A 220 -4.19 17.06 -20.94
N HIS A 221 -4.15 16.96 -19.61
CA HIS A 221 -5.27 17.35 -18.74
C HIS A 221 -5.24 18.81 -18.26
N CYS A 222 -4.12 19.52 -18.39
CA CYS A 222 -3.98 20.90 -17.88
C CYS A 222 -3.09 21.82 -18.73
N GLY A 223 -2.55 21.35 -19.86
CA GLY A 223 -1.70 22.12 -20.79
C GLY A 223 -0.29 22.43 -20.29
N LYS A 224 -0.08 22.49 -18.96
CA LYS A 224 1.21 22.85 -18.37
C LYS A 224 2.28 21.79 -18.66
N LYS A 225 3.50 22.25 -18.97
CA LYS A 225 4.68 21.43 -19.19
C LYS A 225 5.16 20.78 -17.89
N ASN A 226 5.68 19.56 -18.00
CA ASN A 226 6.29 18.83 -16.90
C ASN A 226 7.62 18.27 -17.39
N THR A 227 8.66 18.32 -16.57
CA THR A 227 9.92 17.65 -16.82
C THR A 227 9.82 16.25 -16.23
N ILE A 228 9.93 15.23 -17.08
CA ILE A 228 9.85 13.82 -16.74
C ILE A 228 11.26 13.24 -16.74
N THR A 229 11.71 12.78 -15.57
CA THR A 229 13.09 12.38 -15.32
C THR A 229 13.15 10.94 -14.83
N LYS A 230 14.00 10.12 -15.46
CA LYS A 230 14.45 8.83 -14.92
C LYS A 230 15.63 9.08 -13.99
N ILE A 231 15.39 8.96 -12.69
CA ILE A 231 16.39 9.10 -11.63
C ILE A 231 16.82 7.74 -11.10
N LYS A 232 18.08 7.62 -10.69
CA LYS A 232 18.56 6.45 -9.93
C LYS A 232 18.27 6.66 -8.45
N THR A 233 17.66 5.68 -7.78
CA THR A 233 17.41 5.76 -6.32
C THR A 233 18.69 5.45 -5.53
N PRO A 234 18.78 5.82 -4.24
CA PRO A 234 19.91 5.45 -3.38
C PRO A 234 20.13 3.93 -3.30
N ASP A 235 19.06 3.15 -3.49
CA ASP A 235 19.01 1.69 -3.44
C ASP A 235 19.54 1.03 -4.73
N GLY A 236 19.81 1.83 -5.76
CA GLY A 236 20.37 1.39 -7.04
C GLY A 236 19.36 1.14 -8.15
N GLU A 237 18.06 1.13 -7.84
CA GLU A 237 16.97 1.04 -8.81
C GLU A 237 16.75 2.36 -9.57
N TYR A 238 15.78 2.39 -10.49
CA TYR A 238 15.45 3.58 -11.29
C TYR A 238 13.97 3.91 -11.24
N MET A 239 13.66 5.16 -10.91
CA MET A 239 12.31 5.70 -10.77
C MET A 239 12.03 6.77 -11.82
N TRP A 240 10.78 6.88 -12.27
CA TRP A 240 10.31 7.96 -13.13
C TRP A 240 9.52 8.98 -12.31
N GLN A 241 9.96 10.24 -12.34
CA GLN A 241 9.30 11.37 -11.67
C GLN A 241 8.90 12.43 -12.71
N ALA A 242 7.72 13.05 -12.57
CA ALA A 242 7.33 14.21 -13.36
C ALA A 242 7.15 15.44 -12.45
N ALA A 243 8.02 16.43 -12.62
CA ALA A 243 7.98 17.71 -11.90
C ALA A 243 7.41 18.82 -12.79
N PRO A 244 6.90 19.94 -12.22
CA PRO A 244 6.66 21.17 -12.99
C PRO A 244 7.90 21.57 -13.79
N ALA A 245 7.72 21.82 -15.10
CA ALA A 245 8.74 22.53 -15.87
C ALA A 245 8.56 24.04 -15.63
N MET A 246 9.68 24.75 -15.43
CA MET A 246 9.73 26.22 -15.44
C MET A 246 9.60 26.75 -16.88
#